data_AF-A0A225VZK7-F1
#
_entry.id   AF-A0A225VZK7-F1
#
_cell.length_a   1.000
_cell.length_b   1.000
_cell.length_c   1.000
_cell.angle_alpha   90.00
_cell.angle_beta   90.00
_cell.angle_gamma   90.00
#
_symmetry.space_group_name_H-M   'P 1'
#
loop_
_entity.id
_entity.type
_entity.pdbx_description
1 polymer ?
#
loop_
_entity_poly.entity_id
_entity_poly.type
_entity_poly.pdbx_seq_one_letter_code
_entity_poly.pdbx_strand_id
1 'polypeptide(L)'
;MEHLPEGLLAHLFSLLSARDVLQLSCTCHALSPSAACVQSALERVITRHFSAVTSFLPASSTHWPRSLTVLRGVEMLRLKELLGRSTARSFEDAPLCARSSVVVSRAWLGAYRKHCQAFEQFLLQFRRSKRQQRRQNAAKKKDILVLEQLKITSNSSLTEAGAMIVCAHDALLPASQCVGRSRRAIMSGEVFREIRVYAPELRGFSLTSCMDCTTCVLEQEAREQEAEERKRARFDGEIAGSEAMLELLQRKNGYPKGLFSPVESVGSRQQQLAPHLSVNGRSKYATYFLVPKKWLNKWRKFRTIVPPYISMFLSGFSLEQSLKATQALGSTPARQYEIVTFGEWEALYDRYCAEFAVGFDVINGAYHWRTQECQMCNYGMGGGPSSNQPNSRR
;
A
#
# COMPACT_ATOMS: atom_id res chain seq x y z
N MET A 1 21.98 -42.61 -25.17
CA MET A 1 22.15 -41.15 -25.25
C MET A 1 23.43 -40.77 -26.00
N GLU A 2 24.56 -41.44 -25.76
CA GLU A 2 25.88 -41.13 -26.36
C GLU A 2 25.96 -41.22 -27.90
N HIS A 3 25.05 -41.99 -28.52
CA HIS A 3 25.02 -42.18 -29.98
C HIS A 3 23.76 -41.60 -30.63
N LEU A 4 23.04 -40.68 -29.97
CA LEU A 4 21.88 -40.05 -30.58
C LEU A 4 22.32 -39.15 -31.74
N PRO A 5 21.79 -39.36 -32.96
CA PRO A 5 21.96 -38.43 -34.05
C PRO A 5 21.50 -37.02 -33.65
N GLU A 6 22.20 -36.00 -34.14
CA GLU A 6 21.90 -34.59 -33.88
C GLU A 6 20.41 -34.25 -34.11
N GLY A 7 19.79 -34.82 -35.16
CA GLY A 7 18.38 -34.62 -35.47
C GLY A 7 17.43 -35.11 -34.37
N LEU A 8 17.70 -36.30 -33.81
CA LEU A 8 16.91 -36.86 -32.72
C LEU A 8 17.12 -36.10 -31.41
N LEU A 9 18.35 -35.66 -31.15
CA LEU A 9 18.64 -34.83 -29.98
C LEU A 9 17.94 -33.45 -30.05
N ALA A 10 17.96 -32.81 -31.22
CA ALA A 10 17.24 -31.56 -31.45
C ALA A 10 15.72 -31.74 -31.30
N HIS A 11 15.17 -32.86 -31.78
CA HIS A 11 13.76 -33.17 -31.59
C HIS A 11 13.42 -33.33 -30.11
N LEU A 12 14.22 -34.09 -29.36
CA LEU A 12 14.03 -34.26 -27.92
C LEU A 12 14.09 -32.91 -27.17
N PHE A 13 15.07 -32.06 -27.48
CA PHE A 13 15.16 -30.72 -26.89
C PHE A 13 14.00 -29.80 -27.29
N SER A 14 13.35 -30.00 -28.44
CA SER A 14 12.15 -29.23 -28.82
C SER A 14 10.90 -29.58 -28.01
N LEU A 15 10.90 -30.75 -27.37
CA LEU A 15 9.78 -31.23 -26.53
C LEU A 15 9.96 -30.90 -25.04
N LEU A 16 11.12 -30.34 -24.67
CA LEU A 16 11.52 -30.11 -23.29
C LEU A 16 11.74 -28.61 -23.04
N SER A 17 11.45 -28.16 -21.83
CA SER A 17 11.86 -26.82 -21.42
C SER A 17 13.38 -26.77 -21.19
N ALA A 18 13.98 -25.58 -21.24
CA ALA A 18 15.40 -25.37 -20.95
C ALA A 18 15.78 -25.87 -19.55
N ARG A 19 14.83 -25.83 -18.60
CA ARG A 19 14.99 -26.39 -17.26
C ARG A 19 15.12 -27.91 -17.31
N ASP A 20 14.27 -28.59 -18.07
CA ASP A 20 14.29 -30.04 -18.19
C ASP A 20 15.53 -30.50 -18.95
N VAL A 21 15.94 -29.77 -19.99
CA VAL A 21 17.20 -30.04 -20.70
C VAL A 21 18.40 -29.84 -19.76
N LEU A 22 18.40 -28.80 -18.92
CA LEU A 22 19.44 -28.60 -17.91
C LEU A 22 19.51 -29.76 -16.92
N GLN A 23 18.36 -30.19 -16.38
CA GLN A 23 18.29 -31.32 -15.47
C GLN A 23 18.81 -32.60 -16.15
N LEU A 24 18.41 -32.85 -17.39
CA LEU A 24 18.89 -33.97 -18.19
C LEU A 24 20.43 -33.92 -18.38
N SER A 25 20.98 -32.76 -18.75
CA SER A 25 22.43 -32.53 -18.88
C SER A 25 23.20 -32.69 -17.56
N CYS A 26 22.60 -32.34 -16.42
CA CYS A 26 23.21 -32.56 -15.10
C CYS A 26 23.25 -34.05 -14.72
N THR A 27 22.27 -34.83 -15.15
CA THR A 27 22.18 -36.27 -14.83
C THR A 27 22.90 -37.17 -15.84
N CYS A 28 23.16 -36.70 -17.05
CA CYS A 28 23.72 -37.49 -18.14
C CYS A 28 25.01 -36.83 -18.68
N HIS A 29 26.18 -37.40 -18.33
CA HIS A 29 27.48 -36.89 -18.78
C HIS A 29 27.63 -36.82 -20.31
N ALA A 30 26.96 -37.72 -21.04
CA ALA A 30 26.89 -37.72 -22.50
C ALA A 30 26.28 -36.45 -23.10
N LEU A 31 25.51 -35.70 -22.31
CA LEU A 31 24.85 -34.45 -22.69
C LEU A 31 25.58 -33.22 -22.16
N SER A 32 26.91 -33.28 -22.09
CA SER A 32 27.73 -32.13 -21.73
C SER A 32 27.38 -30.92 -22.60
N PRO A 33 27.11 -29.73 -22.02
CA PRO A 33 26.85 -28.51 -22.78
C PRO A 33 28.01 -28.07 -23.68
N SER A 34 29.22 -28.60 -23.46
CA SER A 34 30.39 -28.36 -24.30
C SER A 34 30.47 -29.29 -25.52
N ALA A 35 29.68 -30.37 -25.57
CA ALA A 35 29.71 -31.32 -26.68
C ALA A 35 29.13 -30.70 -27.96
N ALA A 36 29.81 -30.89 -29.09
CA ALA A 36 29.42 -30.30 -30.37
C ALA A 36 28.00 -30.72 -30.81
N CYS A 37 27.64 -31.99 -30.62
CA CYS A 37 26.30 -32.50 -30.95
C CYS A 37 25.18 -31.81 -30.14
N VAL A 38 25.44 -31.51 -28.86
CA VAL A 38 24.52 -30.78 -27.97
C VAL A 38 24.39 -29.33 -28.42
N GLN A 39 25.51 -28.68 -28.76
CA GLN A 39 25.51 -27.30 -29.26
C GLN A 39 24.77 -27.15 -30.59
N SER A 40 24.97 -28.08 -31.53
CA SER A 40 24.23 -28.10 -32.80
C SER A 40 22.74 -28.37 -32.60
N ALA A 41 22.38 -29.27 -31.68
CA ALA A 41 20.98 -29.53 -31.33
C ALA A 41 20.31 -28.28 -30.73
N LEU A 42 20.98 -27.59 -29.80
CA LEU A 42 20.50 -26.33 -29.21
C LEU A 42 20.34 -25.24 -30.27
N GLU A 43 21.30 -25.09 -31.18
CA GLU A 43 21.19 -24.14 -32.30
C GLU A 43 19.95 -24.41 -33.14
N ARG A 44 19.74 -25.68 -33.52
CA ARG A 44 18.59 -26.07 -34.35
C ARG A 44 17.27 -25.77 -33.64
N VAL A 45 17.16 -26.05 -32.36
CA VAL A 45 15.95 -25.76 -31.56
C VAL A 45 15.71 -24.24 -31.50
N ILE A 46 16.74 -23.47 -31.12
CA ILE A 46 16.66 -22.01 -30.98
C ILE A 46 16.24 -21.33 -32.29
N THR A 47 16.83 -21.75 -33.41
CA THR A 47 16.62 -21.11 -34.71
C THR A 47 15.36 -21.57 -35.44
N ARG A 48 14.95 -22.84 -35.28
CA ARG A 48 13.75 -23.37 -35.96
C ARG A 48 12.50 -23.21 -35.12
N HIS A 49 12.53 -23.68 -33.88
CA HIS A 49 11.34 -23.74 -33.01
C HIS A 49 10.93 -22.36 -32.51
N PHE A 50 11.91 -21.47 -32.27
CA PHE A 50 11.66 -20.12 -31.77
C PHE A 50 11.94 -19.02 -32.80
N SER A 51 11.93 -19.37 -34.09
CA SER A 51 12.24 -18.47 -35.21
C SER A 51 11.53 -17.11 -35.14
N ALA A 52 10.28 -17.10 -34.67
CA ALA A 52 9.47 -15.89 -34.49
C ALA A 52 10.13 -14.83 -33.57
N VAL A 53 10.88 -15.27 -32.54
CA VAL A 53 11.55 -14.40 -31.58
C VAL A 53 13.08 -14.42 -31.68
N THR A 54 13.66 -15.24 -32.58
CA THR A 54 15.12 -15.43 -32.72
C THR A 54 15.69 -15.04 -34.08
N SER A 55 14.92 -14.33 -34.93
CA SER A 55 15.38 -13.90 -36.26
C SER A 55 16.70 -13.11 -36.26
N PHE A 56 17.09 -12.50 -35.14
CA PHE A 56 18.37 -11.79 -34.96
C PHE A 56 19.54 -12.68 -34.49
N LEU A 57 19.31 -13.97 -34.26
CA LEU A 57 20.31 -14.98 -33.88
C LEU A 57 20.48 -16.00 -35.02
N PRO A 58 21.06 -15.61 -36.17
CA PRO A 58 21.21 -16.53 -37.29
C PRO A 58 22.15 -17.68 -36.93
N ALA A 59 21.84 -18.89 -37.42
CA ALA A 59 22.65 -20.10 -37.24
C ALA A 59 24.11 -19.91 -37.73
N SER A 60 24.31 -19.14 -38.80
CA SER A 60 25.63 -18.84 -39.35
C SER A 60 26.48 -17.90 -38.49
N SER A 61 25.90 -17.20 -37.52
CA SER A 61 26.62 -16.23 -36.69
C SER A 61 27.34 -16.93 -35.54
N THR A 62 28.65 -16.73 -35.43
CA THR A 62 29.45 -17.20 -34.28
C THR A 62 29.40 -16.26 -33.07
N HIS A 63 28.56 -15.21 -33.12
CA HIS A 63 28.55 -14.15 -32.10
C HIS A 63 27.74 -14.46 -30.85
N TRP A 64 26.97 -15.54 -30.84
CA TRP A 64 26.16 -15.95 -29.69
C TRP A 64 26.51 -17.39 -29.26
N PRO A 65 26.48 -17.73 -27.97
CA PRO A 65 26.83 -19.07 -27.52
C PRO A 65 25.66 -20.05 -27.70
N ARG A 66 25.95 -21.28 -28.17
CA ARG A 66 24.95 -22.36 -28.29
C ARG A 66 24.76 -23.05 -26.95
N SER A 67 24.12 -22.33 -26.03
CA SER A 67 24.03 -22.73 -24.64
C SER A 67 22.60 -22.78 -24.13
N LEU A 68 22.40 -23.53 -23.04
CA LEU A 68 21.12 -23.60 -22.33
C LEU A 68 20.67 -22.24 -21.81
N THR A 69 21.59 -21.32 -21.52
CA THR A 69 21.24 -19.95 -21.13
C THR A 69 20.60 -19.17 -22.27
N VAL A 70 21.06 -19.37 -23.52
CA VAL A 70 20.42 -18.75 -24.68
C VAL A 70 19.08 -19.40 -24.95
N LEU A 71 18.97 -20.74 -24.87
CA LEU A 71 17.69 -21.44 -24.97
C LEU A 71 16.68 -20.87 -23.95
N ARG A 72 17.07 -20.77 -22.67
CA ARG A 72 16.22 -20.18 -21.63
C ARG A 72 15.84 -18.74 -21.93
N GLY A 73 16.77 -17.90 -22.39
CA GLY A 73 16.46 -16.52 -22.77
C GLY A 73 15.44 -16.44 -23.90
N VAL A 74 15.51 -17.35 -24.85
CA VAL A 74 14.59 -17.41 -26.00
C VAL A 74 13.20 -17.87 -25.57
N GLU A 75 13.09 -18.84 -24.67
CA GLU A 75 11.81 -19.17 -24.02
C GLU A 75 11.20 -17.95 -23.32
N MET A 76 12.02 -17.18 -22.58
CA MET A 76 11.55 -15.98 -21.90
C MET A 76 11.07 -14.89 -22.87
N LEU A 77 11.71 -14.76 -24.03
CA LEU A 77 11.24 -13.86 -25.09
C LEU A 77 9.90 -14.33 -25.68
N ARG A 78 9.75 -15.63 -25.93
CA ARG A 78 8.49 -16.22 -26.38
C ARG A 78 7.36 -15.95 -25.38
N LEU A 79 7.60 -16.16 -24.09
CA LEU A 79 6.64 -15.85 -23.03
C LEU A 79 6.31 -14.36 -22.97
N LYS A 80 7.32 -13.49 -23.13
CA LYS A 80 7.10 -12.04 -23.19
C LYS A 80 6.16 -11.66 -24.33
N GLU A 81 6.36 -12.24 -25.50
CA GLU A 81 5.50 -12.04 -26.67
C GLU A 81 4.07 -12.52 -26.39
N LEU A 82 3.91 -13.74 -25.85
CA LEU A 82 2.60 -14.29 -25.46
C LEU A 82 1.88 -13.38 -24.46
N LEU A 83 2.59 -12.97 -23.40
CA LEU A 83 2.08 -12.05 -22.39
C LEU A 83 1.73 -10.68 -22.95
N GLY A 84 2.45 -10.21 -23.99
CA GLY A 84 2.18 -8.96 -24.69
C GLY A 84 0.95 -9.03 -25.60
N ARG A 85 0.73 -10.17 -26.25
CA ARG A 85 -0.45 -10.43 -27.10
C ARG A 85 -1.71 -10.75 -26.27
N SER A 86 -1.54 -11.34 -25.09
CA SER A 86 -2.65 -11.66 -24.19
C SER A 86 -3.22 -10.40 -23.55
N THR A 87 -4.51 -10.13 -23.76
CA THR A 87 -5.25 -9.12 -23.00
C THR A 87 -5.67 -9.72 -21.66
N ALA A 88 -4.87 -9.48 -20.62
CA ALA A 88 -5.25 -9.82 -19.26
C ALA A 88 -6.38 -8.87 -18.81
N ARG A 89 -7.60 -9.40 -18.69
CA ARG A 89 -8.79 -8.61 -18.34
C ARG A 89 -8.94 -8.41 -16.83
N SER A 90 -9.79 -7.47 -16.43
CA SER A 90 -10.20 -7.36 -15.02
C SER A 90 -11.00 -8.58 -14.62
N PHE A 91 -10.93 -8.95 -13.34
CA PHE A 91 -11.83 -9.98 -12.81
C PHE A 91 -13.30 -9.53 -12.87
N GLU A 92 -13.54 -8.21 -12.83
CA GLU A 92 -14.86 -7.61 -13.02
C GLU A 92 -15.45 -7.90 -14.42
N ASP A 93 -14.60 -8.17 -15.41
CA ASP A 93 -15.00 -8.53 -16.78
C ASP A 93 -15.32 -10.03 -16.94
N ALA A 94 -15.36 -10.81 -15.84
CA ALA A 94 -15.65 -12.24 -15.86
C ALA A 94 -16.87 -12.63 -16.71
N PRO A 95 -18.01 -11.90 -16.68
CA PRO A 95 -19.18 -12.24 -17.49
C PRO A 95 -18.93 -12.18 -19.01
N LEU A 96 -17.94 -11.40 -19.44
CA LEU A 96 -17.60 -11.17 -20.85
C LEU A 96 -16.49 -12.11 -21.35
N CYS A 97 -16.02 -13.03 -20.50
CA CYS A 97 -14.89 -13.91 -20.80
C CYS A 97 -15.35 -15.31 -21.19
N ALA A 98 -14.56 -16.00 -22.02
CA ALA A 98 -14.83 -17.39 -22.37
C ALA A 98 -14.76 -18.29 -21.12
N ARG A 99 -15.60 -19.33 -21.07
CA ARG A 99 -15.59 -20.31 -19.96
C ARG A 99 -14.25 -21.04 -19.80
N SER A 100 -13.46 -21.15 -20.87
CA SER A 100 -12.11 -21.73 -20.86
C SER A 100 -11.05 -20.81 -20.24
N SER A 101 -11.44 -19.63 -19.74
CA SER A 101 -10.51 -18.67 -19.12
C SER A 101 -10.08 -19.10 -17.71
N VAL A 102 -8.94 -18.56 -17.29
CA VAL A 102 -8.30 -18.87 -16.02
C VAL A 102 -8.01 -17.57 -15.27
N VAL A 103 -8.29 -17.55 -13.97
CA VAL A 103 -7.96 -16.48 -13.05
C VAL A 103 -6.53 -16.68 -12.54
N VAL A 104 -5.70 -15.65 -12.68
CA VAL A 104 -4.31 -15.64 -12.24
C VAL A 104 -3.95 -14.37 -11.49
N SER A 105 -2.76 -14.34 -10.87
CA SER A 105 -2.24 -13.14 -10.24
C SER A 105 -1.76 -12.13 -11.28
N ARG A 106 -2.37 -10.93 -11.29
CA ARG A 106 -1.92 -9.80 -12.09
C ARG A 106 -0.52 -9.33 -11.67
N ALA A 107 -0.23 -9.38 -10.37
CA ALA A 107 1.08 -9.03 -9.84
C ALA A 107 2.15 -9.98 -10.39
N TRP A 108 1.83 -11.28 -10.45
CA TRP A 108 2.72 -12.29 -11.03
C TRP A 108 2.99 -11.99 -12.51
N LEU A 109 1.95 -11.73 -13.31
CA LEU A 109 2.12 -11.39 -14.73
C LEU A 109 3.03 -10.16 -14.92
N GLY A 110 2.85 -9.13 -14.09
CA GLY A 110 3.69 -7.93 -14.13
C GLY A 110 5.14 -8.20 -13.73
N ALA A 111 5.36 -8.96 -12.65
CA ALA A 111 6.68 -9.36 -12.19
C ALA A 111 7.40 -10.24 -13.23
N TYR A 112 6.67 -11.16 -13.85
CA TYR A 112 7.22 -12.05 -14.87
C TYR A 112 7.59 -11.30 -16.15
N ARG A 113 6.78 -10.34 -16.61
CA ARG A 113 7.16 -9.44 -17.73
C ARG A 113 8.48 -8.71 -17.46
N LYS A 114 8.70 -8.23 -16.22
CA LYS A 114 9.97 -7.61 -15.81
C LYS A 114 11.11 -8.61 -15.83
N HIS A 115 10.87 -9.84 -15.37
CA HIS A 115 11.86 -10.92 -15.42
C HIS A 115 12.29 -11.23 -16.87
N CYS A 116 11.33 -11.32 -17.80
CA CYS A 116 11.62 -11.49 -19.22
C CYS A 116 12.48 -10.36 -19.82
N GLN A 117 12.35 -9.12 -19.31
CA GLN A 117 13.11 -7.97 -19.81
C GLN A 117 14.62 -8.12 -19.58
N ALA A 118 15.04 -8.76 -18.48
CA ALA A 118 16.46 -9.02 -18.23
C ALA A 118 17.04 -9.99 -19.28
N PHE A 119 16.31 -11.05 -19.63
CA PHE A 119 16.70 -11.99 -20.67
C PHE A 119 16.70 -11.37 -22.07
N GLU A 120 15.76 -10.48 -22.36
CA GLU A 120 15.77 -9.72 -23.61
C GLU A 120 17.03 -8.87 -23.75
N GLN A 121 17.42 -8.13 -22.71
CA GLN A 121 18.66 -7.34 -22.73
C GLN A 121 19.88 -8.22 -22.92
N PHE A 122 19.92 -9.38 -22.24
CA PHE A 122 20.96 -10.38 -22.44
C PHE A 122 21.03 -10.88 -23.88
N LEU A 123 19.91 -11.16 -24.55
CA LEU A 123 19.92 -11.64 -25.93
C LEU A 123 20.23 -10.54 -26.95
N LEU A 124 19.77 -9.31 -26.71
CA LEU A 124 20.02 -8.16 -27.59
C LEU A 124 21.51 -7.81 -27.70
N GLN A 125 22.34 -8.21 -26.74
CA GLN A 125 23.79 -8.00 -26.84
C GLN A 125 24.40 -8.73 -28.05
N PHE A 126 23.79 -9.84 -28.49
CA PHE A 126 24.25 -10.64 -29.62
C PHE A 126 23.80 -10.08 -30.98
N ARG A 127 22.88 -9.12 -31.00
CA ARG A 127 22.45 -8.41 -32.20
C ARG A 127 23.52 -7.43 -32.72
N ARG A 128 24.49 -7.05 -31.87
CA ARG A 128 25.48 -6.01 -32.17
C ARG A 128 26.71 -6.58 -32.87
N SER A 129 27.25 -5.85 -33.86
CA SER A 129 28.47 -6.25 -34.58
C SER A 129 29.71 -6.18 -33.66
N LYS A 130 30.77 -6.94 -34.00
CA LYS A 130 32.08 -6.94 -33.31
C LYS A 130 32.61 -5.53 -32.98
N ARG A 131 32.29 -4.52 -33.80
CA ARG A 131 32.76 -3.13 -33.64
C ARG A 131 32.06 -2.39 -32.49
N GLN A 132 30.78 -2.68 -32.22
CA GLN A 132 30.05 -2.13 -31.07
C GLN A 132 30.38 -2.85 -29.77
N GLN A 133 30.63 -4.16 -29.83
CA GLN A 133 30.96 -4.97 -28.65
C GLN A 133 32.34 -4.61 -28.05
N ARG A 134 33.32 -4.23 -28.88
CA ARG A 134 34.62 -3.71 -28.41
C ARG A 134 34.50 -2.42 -27.59
N ARG A 135 33.56 -1.53 -27.91
CA ARG A 135 33.29 -0.29 -27.15
C ARG A 135 32.62 -0.56 -25.80
N GLN A 136 31.81 -1.63 -25.69
CA GLN A 136 31.21 -2.04 -24.41
C GLN A 136 32.15 -2.88 -23.55
N ASN A 137 33.02 -3.70 -24.15
CA ASN A 137 34.00 -4.51 -23.40
C ASN A 137 34.95 -3.66 -22.54
N ALA A 138 35.22 -2.41 -22.94
CA ALA A 138 35.97 -1.44 -22.14
C ALA A 138 35.24 -0.98 -20.85
N ALA A 139 33.95 -1.30 -20.68
CA ALA A 139 33.12 -0.95 -19.52
C ALA A 139 32.69 -2.17 -18.68
N LYS A 140 33.32 -3.35 -18.86
CA LYS A 140 32.84 -4.63 -18.29
C LYS A 140 33.45 -4.97 -16.93
N LYS A 141 32.81 -4.48 -15.88
CA LYS A 141 32.74 -5.17 -14.57
C LYS A 141 31.31 -5.65 -14.21
N LYS A 142 30.30 -5.30 -15.01
CA LYS A 142 28.87 -5.48 -14.68
C LYS A 142 28.21 -6.72 -15.32
N ASP A 143 28.75 -7.25 -16.42
CA ASP A 143 28.09 -8.32 -17.21
C ASP A 143 28.24 -9.73 -16.61
N ILE A 144 29.30 -10.00 -15.84
CA ILE A 144 29.52 -11.31 -15.19
C ILE A 144 28.49 -11.52 -14.06
N LEU A 145 28.17 -10.45 -13.32
CA LEU A 145 27.12 -10.45 -12.29
C LEU A 145 25.71 -10.70 -12.85
N VAL A 146 25.42 -10.21 -14.07
CA VAL A 146 24.12 -10.44 -14.74
C VAL A 146 23.95 -11.90 -15.14
N LEU A 147 25.03 -12.56 -15.61
CA LEU A 147 24.97 -13.97 -15.97
C LEU A 147 24.82 -14.89 -14.75
N GLU A 148 25.40 -14.53 -13.60
CA GLU A 148 25.17 -15.24 -12.32
C GLU A 148 23.76 -14.98 -11.76
N GLN A 149 23.25 -13.74 -11.85
CA GLN A 149 21.88 -13.42 -11.44
C GLN A 149 20.82 -14.17 -12.27
N LEU A 150 21.05 -14.36 -13.58
CA LEU A 150 20.14 -15.11 -14.47
C LEU A 150 20.16 -16.62 -14.23
N LYS A 151 21.22 -17.16 -13.57
CA LYS A 151 21.35 -18.60 -13.34
C LYS A 151 20.53 -19.09 -12.15
N ILE A 152 20.38 -18.28 -11.09
CA ILE A 152 19.78 -18.72 -9.82
C ILE A 152 19.23 -17.51 -9.04
N THR A 153 18.39 -16.66 -9.63
CA THR A 153 17.56 -15.81 -8.76
C THR A 153 16.47 -16.70 -8.21
N SER A 154 16.47 -16.91 -6.88
CA SER A 154 15.31 -17.45 -6.20
C SER A 154 14.10 -16.60 -6.63
N ASN A 155 13.10 -17.25 -7.22
CA ASN A 155 11.87 -16.63 -7.68
C ASN A 155 11.01 -16.16 -6.48
N SER A 156 11.59 -15.68 -5.39
CA SER A 156 10.89 -15.21 -4.19
C SER A 156 9.90 -14.12 -4.54
N SER A 157 10.31 -13.14 -5.34
CA SER A 157 9.41 -12.07 -5.83
C SER A 157 8.25 -12.59 -6.68
N LEU A 158 8.46 -13.63 -7.50
CA LEU A 158 7.38 -14.26 -8.28
C LEU A 158 6.47 -15.11 -7.39
N THR A 159 7.04 -15.79 -6.41
CA THR A 159 6.30 -16.61 -5.43
C THR A 159 5.41 -15.72 -4.57
N GLU A 160 5.96 -14.63 -4.03
CA GLU A 160 5.21 -13.58 -3.33
C GLU A 160 4.12 -13.00 -4.23
N ALA A 161 4.46 -12.62 -5.47
CA ALA A 161 3.48 -12.08 -6.40
C ALA A 161 2.34 -13.08 -6.72
N GLY A 162 2.62 -14.38 -6.76
CA GLY A 162 1.63 -15.45 -6.92
C GLY A 162 0.74 -15.62 -5.69
N ALA A 163 1.33 -15.62 -4.49
CA ALA A 163 0.65 -15.76 -3.21
C ALA A 163 -0.36 -14.63 -2.91
N MET A 164 -0.35 -13.57 -3.71
CA MET A 164 -1.24 -12.41 -3.53
C MET A 164 -2.71 -12.71 -3.85
N ILE A 165 -3.00 -13.85 -4.48
CA ILE A 165 -4.36 -14.37 -4.72
C ILE A 165 -4.53 -15.82 -4.27
N VAL A 166 -3.52 -16.44 -3.67
CA VAL A 166 -3.54 -17.85 -3.25
C VAL A 166 -3.34 -17.88 -1.74
N CYS A 167 -4.25 -18.53 -1.02
CA CYS A 167 -4.13 -18.69 0.43
C CYS A 167 -3.21 -19.88 0.78
N ALA A 168 -2.92 -20.06 2.07
CA ALA A 168 -2.12 -21.19 2.56
C ALA A 168 -2.75 -22.57 2.27
N HIS A 169 -4.06 -22.62 2.00
CA HIS A 169 -4.78 -23.84 1.63
C HIS A 169 -4.71 -24.17 0.12
N ASP A 170 -3.83 -23.49 -0.63
CA ASP A 170 -3.69 -23.61 -2.10
C ASP A 170 -5.00 -23.31 -2.87
N ALA A 171 -5.88 -22.52 -2.26
CA ALA A 171 -7.15 -22.07 -2.82
C ALA A 171 -7.13 -20.56 -3.11
N LEU A 172 -8.14 -20.06 -3.82
CA LEU A 172 -8.25 -18.64 -4.12
C LEU A 172 -8.48 -17.84 -2.84
N LEU A 173 -7.59 -16.90 -2.54
CA LEU A 173 -7.69 -16.02 -1.37
C LEU A 173 -8.91 -15.10 -1.51
N PRO A 174 -9.75 -14.89 -0.47
CA PRO A 174 -10.94 -14.03 -0.55
C PRO A 174 -10.66 -12.64 -1.11
N ALA A 175 -11.58 -12.11 -1.92
CA ALA A 175 -11.35 -10.84 -2.64
C ALA A 175 -11.10 -9.65 -1.69
N SER A 176 -11.75 -9.67 -0.53
CA SER A 176 -11.57 -8.75 0.61
C SER A 176 -10.13 -8.73 1.15
N GLN A 177 -9.42 -9.85 1.07
CA GLN A 177 -8.07 -10.03 1.61
C GLN A 177 -6.98 -9.81 0.55
N CYS A 178 -7.34 -9.71 -0.73
CA CYS A 178 -6.43 -9.31 -1.79
C CYS A 178 -6.01 -7.82 -1.58
N VAL A 179 -4.74 -7.51 -1.31
CA VAL A 179 -4.34 -6.10 -1.04
C VAL A 179 -4.34 -5.20 -2.29
N GLY A 180 -5.16 -4.15 -2.27
CA GLY A 180 -5.42 -3.31 -3.45
C GLY A 180 -6.45 -3.93 -4.38
N ARG A 181 -7.17 -3.09 -5.14
CA ARG A 181 -8.46 -3.46 -5.73
C ARG A 181 -8.43 -4.33 -7.00
N SER A 182 -7.28 -4.82 -7.47
CA SER A 182 -7.26 -5.61 -8.72
C SER A 182 -6.07 -6.58 -8.85
N ARG A 183 -5.95 -7.53 -7.92
CA ARG A 183 -4.88 -8.54 -7.96
C ARG A 183 -5.19 -9.74 -8.86
N ARG A 184 -6.46 -10.00 -9.13
CA ARG A 184 -6.91 -11.08 -10.02
C ARG A 184 -6.98 -10.56 -11.46
N ALA A 185 -6.45 -11.33 -12.40
CA ALA A 185 -6.58 -11.10 -13.82
C ALA A 185 -7.13 -12.34 -14.51
N ILE A 186 -7.90 -12.15 -15.57
CA ILE A 186 -8.41 -13.25 -16.39
C ILE A 186 -7.53 -13.37 -17.63
N MET A 187 -7.07 -14.59 -17.93
CA MET A 187 -6.41 -14.93 -19.18
C MET A 187 -7.11 -16.11 -19.87
N SER A 188 -6.89 -16.28 -21.18
CA SER A 188 -7.38 -17.47 -21.87
C SER A 188 -6.67 -18.73 -21.37
N GLY A 189 -7.40 -19.84 -21.26
CA GLY A 189 -6.82 -21.11 -20.82
C GLY A 189 -5.76 -21.66 -21.76
N GLU A 190 -5.80 -21.32 -23.05
CA GLU A 190 -4.76 -21.68 -24.02
C GLU A 190 -3.42 -21.01 -23.67
N VAL A 191 -3.43 -19.68 -23.48
CA VAL A 191 -2.24 -18.93 -23.08
C VAL A 191 -1.73 -19.39 -21.71
N PHE A 192 -2.64 -19.68 -20.78
CA PHE A 192 -2.28 -20.23 -19.47
C PHE A 192 -1.50 -21.56 -19.60
N ARG A 193 -2.00 -22.49 -20.42
CA ARG A 193 -1.34 -23.78 -20.65
C ARG A 193 0.05 -23.61 -21.25
N GLU A 194 0.20 -22.72 -22.24
CA GLU A 194 1.50 -22.45 -22.87
C GLU A 194 2.49 -21.83 -21.86
N ILE A 195 2.06 -20.87 -21.04
CA ILE A 195 2.91 -20.25 -20.01
C ILE A 195 3.35 -21.27 -18.96
N ARG A 196 2.43 -22.13 -18.49
CA ARG A 196 2.66 -23.07 -17.39
C ARG A 196 3.77 -24.08 -17.69
N VAL A 197 4.03 -24.39 -18.97
CA VAL A 197 5.17 -25.23 -19.39
C VAL A 197 6.50 -24.63 -18.95
N TYR A 198 6.65 -23.31 -19.05
CA TYR A 198 7.91 -22.62 -18.78
C TYR A 198 7.98 -21.94 -17.40
N ALA A 199 6.82 -21.79 -16.76
CA ALA A 199 6.60 -21.17 -15.45
C ALA A 199 5.63 -22.01 -14.60
N PRO A 200 6.03 -23.21 -14.14
CA PRO A 200 5.18 -24.13 -13.38
C PRO A 200 4.71 -23.56 -12.03
N GLU A 201 5.38 -22.54 -11.51
CA GLU A 201 5.01 -21.82 -10.30
C GLU A 201 3.75 -20.94 -10.48
N LEU A 202 3.34 -20.63 -11.71
CA LEU A 202 2.13 -19.87 -11.97
C LEU A 202 0.89 -20.67 -11.55
N ARG A 203 0.21 -20.18 -10.53
CA ARG A 203 -1.09 -20.70 -10.10
C ARG A 203 -2.22 -20.07 -10.92
N GLY A 204 -3.18 -20.90 -11.31
CA GLY A 204 -4.36 -20.48 -12.06
C GLY A 204 -5.59 -21.27 -11.65
N PHE A 205 -6.72 -20.57 -11.57
CA PHE A 205 -8.00 -21.13 -11.16
C PHE A 205 -9.00 -21.02 -12.32
N SER A 206 -9.71 -22.10 -12.64
CA SER A 206 -10.71 -22.08 -13.72
C SER A 206 -11.80 -21.04 -13.42
N LEU A 207 -12.10 -20.16 -14.38
CA LEU A 207 -13.07 -19.09 -14.18
C LEU A 207 -14.48 -19.61 -13.83
N THR A 208 -14.85 -20.80 -14.32
CA THR A 208 -16.18 -21.38 -14.10
C THR A 208 -16.35 -22.05 -12.74
N SER A 209 -15.24 -22.39 -12.07
CA SER A 209 -15.26 -23.15 -10.81
C SER A 209 -14.49 -22.47 -9.69
N CYS A 210 -13.87 -21.32 -9.95
CA CYS A 210 -13.13 -20.60 -8.95
C CYS A 210 -14.09 -20.03 -7.90
N MET A 211 -13.86 -20.42 -6.65
CA MET A 211 -14.54 -19.88 -5.49
C MET A 211 -13.48 -19.43 -4.49
N ASP A 212 -13.82 -18.41 -3.70
CA ASP A 212 -12.99 -18.00 -2.58
C ASP A 212 -12.86 -19.18 -1.58
N CYS A 213 -11.69 -19.29 -0.94
CA CYS A 213 -11.41 -20.35 0.01
C CYS A 213 -12.39 -20.31 1.19
N THR A 214 -13.22 -21.35 1.34
CA THR A 214 -14.25 -21.42 2.38
C THR A 214 -13.67 -21.23 3.78
N THR A 215 -12.53 -21.85 4.10
CA THR A 215 -11.86 -21.68 5.39
C THR A 215 -11.50 -20.21 5.66
N CYS A 216 -10.89 -19.54 4.69
CA CYS A 216 -10.50 -18.13 4.84
C CYS A 216 -11.70 -17.18 4.89
N VAL A 217 -12.81 -17.52 4.24
CA VAL A 217 -14.07 -16.78 4.34
C VAL A 217 -14.65 -16.91 5.75
N LEU A 218 -14.78 -18.14 6.26
CA LEU A 218 -15.29 -18.40 7.61
C LEU A 218 -14.43 -17.77 8.71
N GLU A 219 -13.10 -17.84 8.58
CA GLU A 219 -12.17 -17.18 9.51
C GLU A 219 -12.34 -15.65 9.49
N GLN A 220 -12.60 -15.06 8.32
CA GLN A 220 -12.83 -13.63 8.21
C GLN A 220 -14.16 -13.24 8.85
N GLU A 221 -15.24 -13.97 8.54
CA GLU A 221 -16.56 -13.76 9.12
C GLU A 221 -16.51 -13.87 10.65
N ALA A 222 -15.82 -14.89 11.17
CA ALA A 222 -15.63 -15.06 12.62
C ALA A 222 -14.86 -13.88 13.25
N ARG A 223 -13.79 -13.38 12.61
CA ARG A 223 -13.04 -12.21 13.09
C ARG A 223 -13.87 -10.93 13.04
N GLU A 224 -14.67 -10.76 12.00
CA GLU A 224 -15.56 -9.60 11.86
C GLU A 224 -16.69 -9.63 12.91
N GLN A 225 -17.26 -10.80 13.15
CA GLN A 225 -18.27 -11.01 14.19
C GLN A 225 -17.69 -10.76 15.59
N GLU A 226 -16.52 -11.33 15.91
CA GLU A 226 -15.82 -11.09 17.18
C GLU A 226 -15.49 -9.60 17.36
N ALA A 227 -15.07 -8.91 16.30
CA ALA A 227 -14.82 -7.48 16.35
C ALA A 227 -16.10 -6.66 16.59
N GLU A 228 -17.24 -7.08 16.03
CA GLU A 228 -18.52 -6.42 16.24
C GLU A 228 -19.10 -6.67 17.63
N GLU A 229 -19.00 -7.91 18.13
CA GLU A 229 -19.37 -8.26 19.50
C GLU A 229 -18.54 -7.48 20.52
N ARG A 230 -17.23 -7.34 20.31
CA ARG A 230 -16.36 -6.48 21.14
C ARG A 230 -16.79 -5.01 21.09
N LYS A 231 -17.20 -4.48 19.93
CA LYS A 231 -17.70 -3.11 19.83
C LYS A 231 -19.02 -2.94 20.60
N ARG A 232 -19.94 -3.90 20.49
CA ARG A 232 -21.23 -3.89 21.20
C ARG A 232 -21.03 -3.98 22.71
N ALA A 233 -20.24 -4.94 23.20
CA ALA A 233 -19.94 -5.08 24.62
C ALA A 233 -19.30 -3.81 25.21
N ARG A 234 -18.42 -3.14 24.45
CA ARG A 234 -17.86 -1.84 24.87
C ARG A 234 -18.90 -0.74 24.89
N PHE A 235 -19.77 -0.67 23.87
CA PHE A 235 -20.86 0.31 23.85
C PHE A 235 -21.77 0.14 25.07
N ASP A 236 -22.18 -1.10 25.36
CA ASP A 236 -23.07 -1.41 26.48
C ASP A 236 -22.40 -1.14 27.83
N GLY A 237 -21.13 -1.53 28.00
CA GLY A 237 -20.38 -1.38 29.26
C GLY A 237 -19.87 0.03 29.54
N GLU A 238 -19.50 0.81 28.51
CA GLU A 238 -18.84 2.10 28.70
C GLU A 238 -19.70 3.32 28.33
N ILE A 239 -20.67 3.17 27.42
CA ILE A 239 -21.37 4.31 26.78
C ILE A 239 -22.87 4.32 27.10
N ALA A 240 -23.56 3.18 27.02
CA ALA A 240 -25.02 3.10 27.08
C ALA A 240 -25.63 3.66 28.38
N GLY A 241 -24.90 3.60 29.49
CA GLY A 241 -25.34 4.12 30.79
C GLY A 241 -25.05 5.61 31.04
N SER A 242 -24.38 6.32 30.13
CA SER A 242 -24.00 7.74 30.31
C SER A 242 -24.59 8.63 29.23
N GLU A 243 -25.57 9.46 29.63
CA GLU A 243 -26.19 10.46 28.76
C GLU A 243 -25.15 11.42 28.14
N ALA A 244 -24.15 11.84 28.92
CA ALA A 244 -23.05 12.68 28.46
C ALA A 244 -22.23 12.01 27.35
N MET A 245 -21.95 10.70 27.47
CA MET A 245 -21.19 9.95 26.46
C MET A 245 -22.01 9.72 25.17
N LEU A 246 -23.32 9.53 25.30
CA LEU A 246 -24.24 9.44 24.15
C LEU A 246 -24.34 10.78 23.41
N GLU A 247 -24.43 11.90 24.13
CA GLU A 247 -24.42 13.24 23.55
C GLU A 247 -23.10 13.53 22.82
N LEU A 248 -21.96 13.15 23.40
CA LEU A 248 -20.63 13.29 22.79
C LEU A 248 -20.47 12.46 21.52
N LEU A 249 -21.05 11.25 21.49
CA LEU A 249 -21.00 10.35 20.34
C LEU A 249 -21.82 10.91 19.16
N GLN A 250 -22.98 11.52 19.43
CA GLN A 250 -23.88 12.06 18.42
C GLN A 250 -23.48 13.48 17.94
N ARG A 251 -22.49 14.11 18.58
CA ARG A 251 -22.06 15.48 18.30
C ARG A 251 -21.35 15.62 16.95
N LYS A 252 -21.87 16.51 16.08
CA LYS A 252 -21.31 16.81 14.75
C LYS A 252 -20.53 18.13 14.67
N ASN A 253 -20.82 19.08 15.57
CA ASN A 253 -20.38 20.47 15.43
C ASN A 253 -19.07 20.81 16.17
N GLY A 254 -18.46 19.85 16.87
CA GLY A 254 -17.18 20.05 17.56
C GLY A 254 -17.26 20.87 18.87
N TYR A 255 -18.47 21.16 19.35
CA TYR A 255 -18.75 21.80 20.63
C TYR A 255 -20.14 21.40 21.16
N PRO A 256 -20.41 21.55 22.48
CA PRO A 256 -21.71 21.23 23.07
C PRO A 256 -22.82 22.15 22.56
N LYS A 257 -24.05 21.62 22.43
CA LYS A 257 -25.21 22.43 22.01
C LYS A 257 -25.47 23.52 23.06
N GLY A 258 -25.70 24.75 22.62
CA GLY A 258 -25.98 25.89 23.51
C GLY A 258 -24.74 26.65 24.02
N LEU A 259 -23.51 26.22 23.68
CA LEU A 259 -22.31 27.00 24.01
C LEU A 259 -22.27 28.35 23.25
N PHE A 260 -22.70 28.34 21.99
CA PHE A 260 -22.74 29.52 21.12
C PHE A 260 -24.17 29.84 20.70
N SER A 261 -24.53 31.12 20.78
CA SER A 261 -25.76 31.68 20.23
C SER A 261 -25.49 32.41 18.91
N PRO A 262 -26.39 32.33 17.92
CA PRO A 262 -26.27 33.11 16.69
C PRO A 262 -26.35 34.61 16.99
N VAL A 263 -25.47 35.42 16.40
CA VAL A 263 -25.63 36.87 16.38
C VAL A 263 -26.24 37.26 15.04
N GLU A 264 -27.42 37.88 15.06
CA GLU A 264 -28.00 38.48 13.86
C GLU A 264 -27.24 39.76 13.53
N SER A 265 -26.17 39.63 12.76
CA SER A 265 -25.51 40.76 12.11
C SER A 265 -25.61 40.60 10.61
N VAL A 266 -26.11 41.64 9.94
CA VAL A 266 -26.38 41.65 8.50
C VAL A 266 -25.09 41.35 7.75
N GLY A 267 -25.03 40.17 7.12
CA GLY A 267 -23.94 39.76 6.21
C GLY A 267 -22.82 38.91 6.80
N SER A 268 -22.80 38.59 8.10
CA SER A 268 -21.82 37.64 8.66
C SER A 268 -22.43 36.67 9.67
N ARG A 269 -22.19 35.37 9.50
CA ARG A 269 -22.54 34.32 10.50
C ARG A 269 -21.54 34.39 11.66
N GLN A 270 -21.60 35.43 12.47
CA GLN A 270 -20.86 35.50 13.73
C GLN A 270 -21.62 34.73 14.82
N GLN A 271 -20.89 33.88 15.53
CA GLN A 271 -21.39 33.14 16.69
C GLN A 271 -20.76 33.77 17.93
N GLN A 272 -21.57 34.12 18.92
CA GLN A 272 -21.10 34.63 20.22
C GLN A 272 -21.41 33.59 21.29
N LEU A 273 -20.62 33.56 22.37
CA LEU A 273 -20.95 32.76 23.55
C LEU A 273 -22.37 33.12 24.02
N ALA A 274 -23.18 32.10 24.29
CA ALA A 274 -24.55 32.29 24.72
C ALA A 274 -24.61 33.13 26.01
N PRO A 275 -25.20 34.35 26.00
CA PRO A 275 -25.28 35.22 27.19
C PRO A 275 -26.15 34.62 28.31
N HIS A 276 -27.00 33.65 27.97
CA HIS A 276 -27.99 33.03 28.86
C HIS A 276 -27.39 31.99 29.82
N LEU A 277 -26.07 31.76 29.80
CA LEU A 277 -25.39 30.82 30.71
C LEU A 277 -25.36 31.28 32.18
N SER A 278 -25.87 32.48 32.48
CA SER A 278 -25.89 33.08 33.83
C SER A 278 -27.29 33.42 34.38
N VAL A 279 -28.39 32.94 33.79
CA VAL A 279 -29.71 33.14 34.42
C VAL A 279 -29.88 32.15 35.58
N ASN A 280 -29.81 32.68 36.82
CA ASN A 280 -29.87 31.99 38.13
C ASN A 280 -28.60 31.26 38.62
N GLY A 281 -27.41 31.57 38.10
CA GLY A 281 -26.15 31.11 38.69
C GLY A 281 -25.86 29.60 38.58
N ARG A 282 -26.59 28.85 37.76
CA ARG A 282 -26.27 27.47 37.40
C ARG A 282 -26.38 27.27 35.90
N SER A 283 -25.28 27.53 35.19
CA SER A 283 -25.01 26.79 33.95
C SER A 283 -25.04 25.29 34.29
N LYS A 284 -25.67 24.44 33.45
CA LYS A 284 -25.57 22.98 33.65
C LYS A 284 -24.10 22.53 33.64
N TYR A 285 -23.22 23.28 32.96
CA TYR A 285 -21.77 23.10 32.95
C TYR A 285 -21.06 24.46 33.03
N ALA A 286 -20.54 24.83 34.20
CA ALA A 286 -19.71 26.04 34.36
C ALA A 286 -18.34 25.91 33.67
N THR A 287 -17.92 24.67 33.42
CA THR A 287 -16.57 24.30 33.00
C THR A 287 -16.60 23.43 31.74
N TYR A 288 -15.66 23.71 30.85
CA TYR A 288 -15.43 22.99 29.62
C TYR A 288 -13.96 22.65 29.47
N PHE A 289 -13.67 21.64 28.64
CA PHE A 289 -12.31 21.27 28.28
C PHE A 289 -12.14 21.30 26.77
N LEU A 290 -10.98 21.79 26.32
CA LEU A 290 -10.55 21.65 24.95
C LEU A 290 -9.71 20.38 24.81
N VAL A 291 -10.15 19.43 23.98
CA VAL A 291 -9.46 18.15 23.74
C VAL A 291 -9.05 17.97 22.27
N PRO A 292 -7.97 17.24 21.96
CA PRO A 292 -7.58 16.98 20.58
C PRO A 292 -8.63 16.15 19.83
N LYS A 293 -9.08 16.64 18.66
CA LYS A 293 -10.09 15.95 17.83
C LYS A 293 -9.60 14.59 17.34
N LYS A 294 -8.29 14.43 17.14
CA LYS A 294 -7.70 13.12 16.80
C LYS A 294 -7.77 12.13 17.95
N TRP A 295 -7.56 12.59 19.18
CA TRP A 295 -7.71 11.75 20.37
C TRP A 295 -9.18 11.36 20.55
N LEU A 296 -10.11 12.29 20.39
CA LEU A 296 -11.54 12.00 20.46
C LEU A 296 -12.01 11.11 19.29
N ASN A 297 -11.44 11.27 18.09
CA ASN A 297 -11.68 10.36 16.97
C ASN A 297 -11.06 8.98 17.19
N LYS A 298 -9.97 8.84 17.95
CA LYS A 298 -9.48 7.53 18.41
C LYS A 298 -10.52 6.88 19.32
N TRP A 299 -11.11 7.64 20.26
CA TRP A 299 -12.22 7.14 21.07
C TRP A 299 -13.43 6.73 20.20
N ARG A 300 -13.82 7.55 19.21
CA ARG A 300 -14.93 7.27 18.27
C ARG A 300 -14.67 6.17 17.23
N LYS A 301 -13.42 5.93 16.81
CA LYS A 301 -13.08 5.10 15.61
C LYS A 301 -11.83 4.21 15.71
N PHE A 302 -11.07 4.21 16.80
CA PHE A 302 -9.82 3.46 16.96
C PHE A 302 -8.84 3.52 15.76
N ARG A 303 -8.14 4.66 15.53
CA ARG A 303 -6.86 4.71 14.78
C ARG A 303 -5.93 5.84 15.26
N THR A 304 -4.70 5.47 15.63
CA THR A 304 -3.61 6.34 16.11
C THR A 304 -3.03 7.25 15.02
N ILE A 305 -3.15 8.57 15.16
CA ILE A 305 -2.27 9.55 14.47
C ILE A 305 -2.05 10.76 15.40
N VAL A 306 -0.79 11.12 15.64
CA VAL A 306 -0.36 12.38 16.31
C VAL A 306 0.12 13.37 15.23
N PRO A 307 -0.29 14.66 15.27
CA PRO A 307 0.33 15.72 14.47
C PRO A 307 0.65 16.98 15.32
N PRO A 308 1.49 17.90 14.81
CA PRO A 308 2.61 18.45 15.56
C PRO A 308 2.52 19.99 15.69
N TYR A 309 1.54 20.49 16.45
CA TYR A 309 1.33 21.94 16.56
C TYR A 309 1.19 22.47 18.00
N ILE A 310 1.41 21.61 19.00
CA ILE A 310 1.53 22.02 20.42
C ILE A 310 2.80 22.86 20.64
N SER A 311 3.82 22.73 19.78
CA SER A 311 5.05 23.52 19.86
C SER A 311 4.81 25.02 19.68
N MET A 312 3.83 25.44 18.86
CA MET A 312 3.58 26.86 18.60
C MET A 312 2.85 27.55 19.77
N PHE A 313 1.91 26.87 20.42
CA PHE A 313 1.24 27.41 21.60
C PHE A 313 2.19 27.50 22.81
N LEU A 314 3.04 26.49 23.00
CA LEU A 314 4.10 26.51 24.01
C LEU A 314 5.21 27.55 23.73
N SER A 315 5.16 28.23 22.59
CA SER A 315 6.11 29.28 22.18
C SER A 315 5.57 30.71 22.37
N GLY A 316 4.45 30.90 23.08
CA GLY A 316 4.02 32.23 23.59
C GLY A 316 3.18 33.11 22.64
N PHE A 317 2.46 32.53 21.68
CA PHE A 317 1.52 33.27 20.82
C PHE A 317 0.14 33.44 21.47
N SER A 318 -0.51 34.60 21.32
CA SER A 318 -1.89 34.79 21.79
C SER A 318 -2.88 33.90 21.02
N LEU A 319 -4.06 33.62 21.58
CA LEU A 319 -5.09 32.83 20.88
C LEU A 319 -5.48 33.48 19.54
N GLU A 320 -5.58 34.80 19.50
CA GLU A 320 -5.91 35.55 18.28
C GLU A 320 -4.76 35.51 17.24
N GLN A 321 -3.50 35.51 17.68
CA GLN A 321 -2.32 35.34 16.82
C GLN A 321 -2.17 33.90 16.33
N SER A 322 -2.43 32.92 17.19
CA SER A 322 -2.45 31.51 16.85
C SER A 322 -3.56 31.21 15.83
N LEU A 323 -4.74 31.84 15.99
CA LEU A 323 -5.87 31.78 15.06
C LEU A 323 -5.59 32.51 13.73
N LYS A 324 -4.92 33.68 13.75
CA LYS A 324 -4.52 34.43 12.54
C LYS A 324 -3.40 33.72 11.75
N ALA A 325 -2.40 33.17 12.43
CA ALA A 325 -1.33 32.38 11.80
C ALA A 325 -1.87 31.07 11.17
N THR A 326 -2.91 30.46 11.76
CA THR A 326 -3.60 29.31 11.15
C THR A 326 -4.56 29.69 10.02
N GLN A 327 -5.14 30.89 10.03
CA GLN A 327 -5.92 31.43 8.91
C GLN A 327 -5.04 31.74 7.68
N ALA A 328 -3.80 32.20 7.89
CA ALA A 328 -2.82 32.44 6.81
C ALA A 328 -2.32 31.15 6.11
N LEU A 329 -2.48 29.98 6.74
CA LEU A 329 -2.07 28.67 6.23
C LEU A 329 -3.22 27.84 5.60
N GLY A 330 -4.40 28.43 5.42
CA GLY A 330 -5.51 27.81 4.69
C GLY A 330 -6.16 26.59 5.37
N SER A 331 -5.89 26.32 6.65
CA SER A 331 -6.49 25.19 7.38
C SER A 331 -7.42 25.68 8.50
N THR A 332 -8.69 25.26 8.43
CA THR A 332 -9.76 25.69 9.35
C THR A 332 -9.55 25.11 10.77
N PRO A 333 -9.51 25.95 11.84
CA PRO A 333 -9.29 25.53 13.23
C PRO A 333 -10.23 24.44 13.76
N ALA A 334 -11.46 24.35 13.24
CA ALA A 334 -12.46 23.32 13.56
C ALA A 334 -12.05 21.86 13.22
N ARG A 335 -10.88 21.67 12.61
CA ARG A 335 -10.32 20.35 12.25
C ARG A 335 -9.41 19.74 13.33
N GLN A 336 -8.95 20.49 14.33
CA GLN A 336 -7.88 20.03 15.23
C GLN A 336 -8.30 19.75 16.68
N TYR A 337 -9.25 20.51 17.22
CA TYR A 337 -9.71 20.40 18.63
C TYR A 337 -11.24 20.35 18.73
N GLU A 338 -11.76 19.82 19.83
CA GLU A 338 -13.18 19.74 20.16
C GLU A 338 -13.40 20.15 21.62
N ILE A 339 -14.46 20.94 21.87
CA ILE A 339 -14.83 21.35 23.22
C ILE A 339 -15.75 20.28 23.81
N VAL A 340 -15.42 19.81 25.00
CA VAL A 340 -16.23 18.87 25.78
C VAL A 340 -16.67 19.53 27.09
N THR A 341 -17.82 19.13 27.61
CA THR A 341 -18.30 19.56 28.91
C THR A 341 -17.51 18.91 30.03
N PHE A 342 -17.59 19.45 31.25
CA PHE A 342 -16.98 18.84 32.43
C PHE A 342 -17.42 17.38 32.66
N GLY A 343 -18.72 17.07 32.55
CA GLY A 343 -19.21 15.70 32.74
C GLY A 343 -18.73 14.72 31.65
N GLU A 344 -18.55 15.19 30.41
CA GLU A 344 -17.93 14.38 29.34
C GLU A 344 -16.45 14.15 29.58
N TRP A 345 -15.74 15.14 30.11
CA TRP A 345 -14.36 15.00 30.50
C TRP A 345 -14.18 14.01 31.65
N GLU A 346 -14.99 14.09 32.71
CA GLU A 346 -14.98 13.14 33.82
C GLU A 346 -15.23 11.71 33.36
N ALA A 347 -16.19 11.50 32.46
CA ALA A 347 -16.49 10.19 31.90
C ALA A 347 -15.35 9.62 31.04
N LEU A 348 -14.43 10.46 30.55
CA LEU A 348 -13.34 10.08 29.67
C LEU A 348 -11.98 9.97 30.39
N TYR A 349 -11.64 10.89 31.29
CA TYR A 349 -10.26 11.09 31.74
C TYR A 349 -9.71 9.91 32.55
N ASP A 350 -10.55 9.26 33.36
CA ASP A 350 -10.18 8.08 34.14
C ASP A 350 -9.93 6.83 33.26
N ARG A 351 -10.53 6.82 32.06
CA ARG A 351 -10.52 5.66 31.14
C ARG A 351 -9.56 5.82 29.98
N TYR A 352 -9.23 7.06 29.62
CA TYR A 352 -8.41 7.41 28.47
C TYR A 352 -7.40 8.48 28.86
N CYS A 353 -6.12 8.11 28.86
CA CYS A 353 -5.05 9.08 29.08
C CYS A 353 -5.03 10.09 27.91
N ALA A 354 -5.42 11.32 28.20
CA ALA A 354 -5.30 12.44 27.26
C ALA A 354 -3.85 12.94 27.27
N GLU A 355 -3.29 13.19 26.08
CA GLU A 355 -1.94 13.78 25.96
C GLU A 355 -1.87 15.15 26.66
N PHE A 356 -2.97 15.91 26.63
CA PHE A 356 -3.22 17.12 27.40
C PHE A 356 -4.71 17.47 27.33
N ALA A 357 -5.20 18.23 28.31
CA ALA A 357 -6.51 18.86 28.29
C ALA A 357 -6.43 20.22 28.99
N VAL A 358 -7.07 21.23 28.42
CA VAL A 358 -7.07 22.58 28.99
C VAL A 358 -8.49 22.92 29.44
N GLY A 359 -8.66 23.11 30.75
CA GLY A 359 -9.93 23.48 31.35
C GLY A 359 -10.15 24.99 31.32
N PHE A 360 -11.37 25.40 31.03
CA PHE A 360 -11.79 26.80 31.14
C PHE A 360 -13.23 26.91 31.63
N ASP A 361 -13.51 27.99 32.33
CA ASP A 361 -14.85 28.38 32.74
C ASP A 361 -15.42 29.43 31.79
N VAL A 362 -16.74 29.48 31.69
CA VAL A 362 -17.44 30.56 30.96
C VAL A 362 -18.28 31.33 31.97
N ILE A 363 -17.87 32.56 32.28
CA ILE A 363 -18.53 33.43 33.25
C ILE A 363 -18.94 34.71 32.52
N ASN A 364 -20.24 35.05 32.55
CA ASN A 364 -20.77 36.26 31.93
C ASN A 364 -20.39 36.45 30.44
N GLY A 365 -20.33 35.36 29.68
CA GLY A 365 -19.96 35.40 28.26
C GLY A 365 -18.47 35.62 28.00
N ALA A 366 -17.61 35.52 29.02
CA ALA A 366 -16.16 35.56 28.91
C ALA A 366 -15.53 34.21 29.32
N TYR A 367 -14.40 33.86 28.70
CA TYR A 367 -13.63 32.66 29.02
C TYR A 367 -12.65 32.95 30.17
N HIS A 368 -12.56 32.02 31.12
CA HIS A 368 -11.62 32.07 32.23
C HIS A 368 -10.82 30.75 32.27
N TRP A 369 -9.56 30.77 31.85
CA TRP A 369 -8.72 29.58 31.84
C TRP A 369 -8.40 29.12 33.26
N ARG A 370 -8.52 27.81 33.53
CA ARG A 370 -8.14 27.21 34.82
C ARG A 370 -6.66 26.88 34.91
N THR A 371 -6.03 26.66 33.76
CA THR A 371 -4.59 26.41 33.68
C THR A 371 -3.85 27.74 33.86
N GLN A 372 -3.04 27.86 34.91
CA GLN A 372 -2.22 29.04 35.15
C GLN A 372 -1.12 29.17 34.08
N GLU A 373 -0.79 30.42 33.74
CA GLU A 373 0.31 30.74 32.85
C GLU A 373 1.64 30.23 33.44
N CYS A 374 2.51 29.68 32.61
CA CYS A 374 3.81 29.20 33.07
C CYS A 374 4.71 30.40 33.41
N GLN A 375 5.00 30.60 34.70
CA GLN A 375 5.80 31.75 35.15
C GLN A 375 7.27 31.72 34.70
N MET A 376 7.78 30.55 34.27
CA MET A 376 9.13 30.44 33.72
C MET A 376 9.23 30.94 32.28
N CYS A 377 8.10 30.97 31.56
CA CYS A 377 8.03 31.38 30.18
C CYS A 377 7.28 32.73 30.11
N ASN A 378 7.91 33.77 30.67
CA ASN A 378 7.50 35.19 30.64
C ASN A 378 7.50 35.77 29.20
N TYR A 379 6.77 35.15 28.28
CA TYR A 379 6.49 35.66 26.94
C TYR A 379 4.98 35.73 26.76
N GLY A 380 4.38 36.71 27.43
CA GLY A 380 2.96 37.02 27.34
C GLY A 380 2.72 38.40 27.95
N MET A 381 2.52 39.40 27.10
CA MET A 381 2.26 40.81 27.46
C MET A 381 3.47 41.55 28.07
N GLY A 382 4.47 41.83 27.23
CA GLY A 382 5.35 42.97 27.48
C GLY A 382 4.51 44.23 27.66
N GLY A 383 4.71 44.90 28.80
CA GLY A 383 3.88 46.01 29.27
C GLY A 383 3.69 47.10 28.22
N GLY A 384 2.42 47.46 27.99
CA GLY A 384 2.09 48.79 27.52
C GLY A 384 2.45 49.81 28.60
N PRO A 385 2.95 51.00 28.25
CA PRO A 385 3.30 52.01 29.24
C PRO A 385 2.03 52.43 29.99
N SER A 386 2.05 52.21 31.30
CA SER A 386 1.06 52.75 32.24
C SER A 386 1.07 54.27 32.14
N SER A 387 0.02 54.84 31.55
CA SER A 387 -0.29 56.26 31.67
C SER A 387 -0.69 56.55 33.12
N ASN A 388 0.30 56.86 33.96
CA ASN A 388 0.08 57.56 35.22
C ASN A 388 1.26 58.50 35.44
N GLN A 389 1.08 59.75 35.00
CA GLN A 389 1.85 60.87 35.55
C GLN A 389 1.60 60.95 37.06
N PRO A 390 2.63 61.32 37.82
CA PRO A 390 2.46 62.40 38.76
C PRO A 390 3.50 63.50 38.51
N ASN A 391 2.98 64.72 38.43
CA ASN A 391 3.73 65.95 38.63
C ASN A 391 4.46 65.91 39.98
N SER A 392 5.76 66.23 40.00
CA SER A 392 6.33 66.97 41.12
C SER A 392 7.55 67.78 40.69
N ARG A 393 7.37 69.09 40.75
CA ARG A 393 8.39 70.15 40.75
C ARG A 393 9.51 69.85 41.76
N ARG A 394 10.78 69.99 41.35
CA ARG A 394 11.69 71.08 41.76
C ARG A 394 13.01 70.95 41.03
#